data_AF-A0A954TFA8-F1
#
_entry.id   AF-A0A954TFA8-F1
#
_cell.length_a   1.000
_cell.length_b   1.000
_cell.length_c   1.000
_cell.angle_alpha   90.00
_cell.angle_beta   90.00
_cell.angle_gamma   90.00
#
_symmetry.space_group_name_H-M   'P 1'
#
loop_
_entity.id
_entity.type
_entity.pdbx_description
1 polymer ?
#
loop_
_entity_poly.entity_id
_entity_poly.type
_entity_poly.pdbx_seq_one_letter_code
_entity_poly.pdbx_strand_id
1 'polypeptide(L)'
;LRCPAPHPMGGFLGFNQEYHSLLVEWEMLVQGQNPIARTNVAPLHAPPSETVLYGFSYVEPSSIEPATFVVAGGGELPHRELDEKHIVRFGETSAEAMLEKAQCVVQIMRRRLEQLAADVEMLSSIDVYSVHPVRESVEQVILPGLPQAAHLGVHWFYARPPVQNIEFEMDLRGVRRELVIEL
;
A
#
# COMPACT_ATOMS: atom_id res chain seq x y z
N LEU A 1 0.38 -9.19 -1.20
CA LEU A 1 -0.16 -10.25 -2.08
C LEU A 1 -0.03 -9.82 -3.54
N ARG A 2 -0.05 -10.78 -4.46
CA ARG A 2 -0.24 -10.53 -5.90
C ARG A 2 -1.52 -11.22 -6.36
N CYS A 3 -2.39 -10.47 -7.02
CA CYS A 3 -3.71 -10.91 -7.45
C CYS A 3 -3.73 -11.12 -8.98
N PRO A 4 -4.62 -11.98 -9.50
CA PRO A 4 -4.77 -12.17 -10.95
C PRO A 4 -5.24 -10.91 -11.68
N ALA A 5 -6.13 -10.14 -11.03
CA ALA A 5 -6.70 -8.90 -11.55
C ALA A 5 -7.22 -8.03 -10.38
N PRO A 6 -7.45 -6.73 -10.59
CA PRO A 6 -8.20 -5.90 -9.65
C PRO A 6 -9.63 -6.42 -9.48
N HIS A 7 -10.11 -6.42 -8.24
CA HIS A 7 -11.45 -6.84 -7.89
C HIS A 7 -12.48 -5.72 -8.14
N PRO A 8 -13.71 -6.05 -8.57
CA PRO A 8 -14.83 -5.15 -8.37
C PRO A 8 -14.97 -4.82 -6.88
N MET A 9 -15.51 -3.64 -6.56
CA MET A 9 -15.55 -3.12 -5.20
C MET A 9 -16.21 -4.08 -4.18
N GLY A 10 -17.39 -4.61 -4.51
CA GLY A 10 -18.06 -5.62 -3.68
C GLY A 10 -17.27 -6.93 -3.57
N GLY A 11 -16.57 -7.32 -4.63
CA GLY A 11 -15.68 -8.48 -4.61
C GLY A 11 -14.49 -8.28 -3.67
N PHE A 12 -13.93 -7.07 -3.61
CA PHE A 12 -12.86 -6.75 -2.67
C PHE A 12 -13.34 -6.73 -1.22
N LEU A 13 -14.57 -6.27 -0.96
CA LEU A 13 -15.18 -6.36 0.38
C LEU A 13 -15.35 -7.81 0.83
N GLY A 14 -15.86 -8.68 -0.05
CA GLY A 14 -15.96 -10.13 0.23
C GLY A 14 -14.59 -10.77 0.51
N PHE A 15 -13.60 -10.48 -0.32
CA PHE A 15 -12.21 -10.93 -0.11
C PHE A 15 -11.63 -10.48 1.26
N ASN A 16 -11.93 -9.25 1.69
CA ASN A 16 -11.51 -8.76 3.00
C ASN A 16 -12.26 -9.44 4.16
N GLN A 17 -13.53 -9.81 3.98
CA GLN A 17 -14.32 -10.54 4.99
C GLN A 17 -13.83 -11.97 5.19
N GLU A 18 -13.49 -12.67 4.10
CA GLU A 18 -12.88 -14.00 4.16
C GLU A 18 -11.54 -13.94 4.92
N TYR A 19 -10.69 -12.97 4.58
CA TYR A 19 -9.42 -12.77 5.29
C TYR A 19 -9.61 -12.43 6.77
N HIS A 20 -10.57 -11.57 7.10
CA HIS A 20 -10.90 -11.28 8.50
C HIS A 20 -11.35 -12.52 9.26
N SER A 21 -12.14 -13.40 8.62
CA SER A 21 -12.59 -14.65 9.23
C SER A 21 -11.42 -15.58 9.57
N LEU A 22 -10.40 -15.65 8.70
CA LEU A 22 -9.16 -16.37 8.99
C LEU A 22 -8.41 -15.77 10.19
N LEU A 23 -8.33 -14.45 10.30
CA LEU A 23 -7.69 -13.80 11.46
C LEU A 23 -8.43 -14.06 12.77
N VAL A 24 -9.76 -14.19 12.73
CA VAL A 24 -10.56 -14.61 13.89
C VAL A 24 -10.24 -16.05 14.25
N GLU A 25 -10.23 -16.96 13.28
CA GLU A 25 -9.91 -18.38 13.49
C GLU A 25 -8.50 -18.58 14.05
N TRP A 26 -7.54 -17.76 13.61
CA TRP A 26 -6.15 -17.81 14.07
C TRP A 26 -5.89 -17.01 15.35
N GLU A 27 -6.94 -16.46 15.98
CA GLU A 27 -6.85 -15.66 17.20
C GLU A 27 -5.89 -14.45 17.09
N MET A 28 -5.82 -13.86 15.89
CA MET A 28 -4.88 -12.78 15.57
C MET A 28 -5.44 -11.37 15.79
N LEU A 29 -6.69 -11.22 16.21
CA LEU A 29 -7.28 -9.91 16.45
C LEU A 29 -6.74 -9.27 17.74
N VAL A 30 -6.34 -8.00 17.65
CA VAL A 30 -5.92 -7.21 18.81
C VAL A 30 -7.09 -6.34 19.24
N GLN A 31 -7.64 -6.60 20.43
CA GLN A 31 -8.83 -5.89 20.94
C GLN A 31 -9.99 -5.89 19.93
N GLY A 32 -10.17 -7.00 19.21
CA GLY A 32 -11.21 -7.15 18.18
C GLY A 32 -10.94 -6.41 16.87
N GLN A 33 -9.75 -5.84 16.69
CA GLN A 33 -9.34 -5.16 15.46
C GLN A 33 -8.33 -6.00 14.68
N ASN A 34 -8.35 -5.88 13.35
CA ASN A 34 -7.34 -6.47 12.47
C ASN A 34 -6.02 -5.66 12.59
N PRO A 35 -4.94 -6.24 13.14
CA PRO A 35 -3.67 -5.53 13.29
C PRO A 35 -2.78 -5.60 12.04
N ILE A 36 -3.18 -6.35 11.01
CA ILE A 36 -2.31 -6.73 9.90
C ILE A 36 -2.36 -5.68 8.78
N ALA A 37 -1.22 -5.05 8.55
CA ALA A 37 -0.98 -4.25 7.35
C ALA A 37 -0.82 -5.16 6.13
N ARG A 38 -1.51 -4.84 5.03
CA ARG A 38 -1.49 -5.64 3.80
C ARG A 38 -1.60 -4.75 2.57
N THR A 39 -0.84 -5.11 1.54
CA THR A 39 -0.95 -4.54 0.19
C THR A 39 -1.28 -5.65 -0.78
N ASN A 40 -2.32 -5.45 -1.59
CA ASN A 40 -2.77 -6.39 -2.61
C ASN A 40 -2.68 -5.66 -3.94
N VAL A 41 -2.04 -6.23 -4.95
CA VAL A 41 -1.93 -5.58 -6.26
C VAL A 41 -1.93 -6.61 -7.37
N ALA A 42 -2.38 -6.21 -8.55
CA ALA A 42 -2.44 -7.06 -9.73
C ALA A 42 -1.36 -6.65 -10.74
N PRO A 43 -0.28 -7.44 -10.93
CA PRO A 43 0.70 -7.18 -11.98
C PRO A 43 0.03 -7.04 -13.35
N LEU A 44 0.45 -6.07 -14.17
CA LEU A 44 -0.14 -5.93 -15.51
C LEU A 44 0.33 -7.04 -16.47
N HIS A 45 1.57 -7.50 -16.29
CA HIS A 45 2.19 -8.52 -17.11
C HIS A 45 2.42 -9.78 -16.29
N ALA A 46 2.08 -10.93 -16.89
CA ALA A 46 2.18 -12.25 -16.27
C ALA A 46 1.63 -12.30 -14.83
N PRO A 47 0.38 -11.87 -14.59
CA PRO A 47 -0.23 -12.01 -13.27
C PRO A 47 -0.34 -13.50 -12.91
N PRO A 48 -0.32 -13.84 -11.60
CA PRO A 48 -0.55 -15.21 -11.17
C PRO A 48 -1.97 -15.66 -11.52
N SER A 49 -2.18 -16.97 -11.66
CA SER A 49 -3.51 -17.55 -11.93
C SER A 49 -4.47 -17.44 -10.73
N GLU A 50 -3.94 -17.28 -9.53
CA GLU A 50 -4.67 -17.08 -8.28
C GLU A 50 -3.97 -16.05 -7.39
N THR A 51 -4.62 -15.60 -6.31
CA THR A 51 -3.99 -14.67 -5.37
C THR A 51 -2.92 -15.38 -4.55
N VAL A 52 -1.69 -14.89 -4.61
CA VAL A 52 -0.53 -15.51 -3.94
C VAL A 52 0.15 -14.58 -2.94
N LEU A 53 0.78 -15.19 -1.93
CA LEU A 53 1.69 -14.49 -1.02
C LEU A 53 3.01 -14.20 -1.74
N TYR A 54 3.33 -12.92 -1.88
CA TYR A 54 4.60 -12.47 -2.48
C TYR A 54 5.67 -12.19 -1.42
N GLY A 55 5.24 -11.76 -0.24
CA GLY A 55 6.10 -11.43 0.88
C GLY A 55 5.24 -11.17 2.11
N PHE A 56 5.86 -11.25 3.28
CA PHE A 56 5.22 -11.02 4.56
C PHE A 56 6.20 -10.31 5.50
N SER A 57 5.65 -9.67 6.53
CA SER A 57 6.44 -9.09 7.61
C SER A 57 6.23 -9.91 8.86
N TYR A 58 7.27 -9.98 9.69
CA TYR A 58 7.24 -10.63 10.99
C TYR A 58 7.96 -9.74 12.01
N VAL A 59 7.69 -9.97 13.29
CA VAL A 59 8.36 -9.28 14.39
C VAL A 59 9.24 -10.28 15.15
N GLU A 60 10.42 -9.83 15.58
CA GLU A 60 11.31 -10.59 16.46
C GLU A 60 11.66 -9.72 17.69
N PRO A 61 11.85 -10.31 18.89
CA PRO A 61 12.37 -9.58 20.03
C PRO A 61 13.69 -8.89 19.68
N SER A 62 13.82 -7.62 20.04
CA SER A 62 14.98 -6.80 19.70
C SER A 62 15.35 -5.89 20.85
N SER A 63 16.64 -5.61 20.99
CA SER A 63 17.18 -4.58 21.90
C SER A 63 17.37 -3.23 21.19
N ILE A 64 16.91 -3.10 19.94
CA ILE A 64 16.97 -1.85 19.18
C ILE A 64 15.78 -0.98 19.57
N GLU A 65 16.08 0.21 20.11
CA GLU A 65 15.10 1.17 20.61
C GLU A 65 14.21 1.82 19.54
N PRO A 66 14.71 2.31 18.38
CA PRO A 66 13.83 3.00 17.44
C PRO A 66 12.76 2.06 16.88
N ALA A 67 11.50 2.53 16.87
CA ALA A 67 10.34 1.75 16.47
C ALA A 67 10.43 1.25 15.02
N THR A 68 9.72 0.16 14.76
CA THR A 68 9.52 -0.38 13.41
C THR A 68 8.04 -0.44 13.09
N PHE A 69 7.69 -0.34 11.83
CA PHE A 69 6.30 -0.30 11.40
C PHE A 69 6.14 -0.74 9.95
N VAL A 70 4.92 -1.17 9.63
CA VAL A 70 4.45 -1.47 8.28
C VAL A 70 3.14 -0.73 8.08
N VAL A 71 3.05 0.08 7.03
CA VAL A 71 1.84 0.79 6.63
C VAL A 71 1.19 0.00 5.51
N ALA A 72 -0.10 -0.31 5.65
CA ALA A 72 -0.84 -1.02 4.60
C ALA A 72 -0.88 -0.21 3.29
N GLY A 73 -1.17 -0.89 2.19
CA GLY A 73 -1.50 -0.25 0.92
C GLY A 73 -2.67 0.73 1.05
N GLY A 74 -2.61 1.85 0.34
CA GLY A 74 -3.69 2.83 0.25
C GLY A 74 -3.74 3.48 -1.12
N GLY A 75 -4.86 3.29 -1.82
CA GLY A 75 -5.14 3.92 -3.11
C GLY A 75 -5.66 5.36 -2.99
N GLU A 76 -6.00 6.00 -4.11
CA GLU A 76 -6.52 7.38 -4.20
C GLU A 76 -7.95 7.58 -3.64
N LEU A 77 -8.17 7.10 -2.42
CA LEU A 77 -9.41 7.15 -1.65
C LEU A 77 -9.17 7.85 -0.32
N PRO A 78 -9.46 9.16 -0.19
CA PRO A 78 -9.20 9.93 1.02
C PRO A 78 -10.08 9.50 2.20
N HIS A 79 -11.20 8.83 1.91
CA HIS A 79 -12.10 8.24 2.88
C HIS A 79 -11.81 6.75 3.03
N ARG A 80 -11.94 6.23 4.26
CA ARG A 80 -11.76 4.79 4.52
C ARG A 80 -12.87 3.93 3.92
N GLU A 81 -14.04 4.51 3.68
CA GLU A 81 -15.16 3.83 3.04
C GLU A 81 -14.86 3.62 1.55
N LEU A 82 -14.90 2.35 1.15
CA LEU A 82 -14.67 1.94 -0.21
C LEU A 82 -15.93 2.21 -1.06
N ASP A 83 -15.95 3.34 -1.75
CA ASP A 83 -17.02 3.80 -2.64
C ASP A 83 -16.41 4.54 -3.83
N GLU A 84 -16.91 4.27 -5.05
CA GLU A 84 -16.42 4.89 -6.28
C GLU A 84 -16.54 6.42 -6.25
N LYS A 85 -17.57 6.96 -5.58
CA LYS A 85 -17.78 8.41 -5.46
C LYS A 85 -16.66 9.11 -4.68
N HIS A 86 -15.88 8.34 -3.92
CA HIS A 86 -14.75 8.85 -3.14
C HIS A 86 -13.42 8.72 -3.87
N ILE A 87 -13.36 8.04 -5.03
CA ILE A 87 -12.13 7.92 -5.81
C ILE A 87 -11.79 9.28 -6.41
N VAL A 88 -10.57 9.77 -6.14
CA VAL A 88 -10.08 11.04 -6.69
C VAL A 88 -9.98 10.92 -8.21
N ARG A 89 -10.59 11.87 -8.94
CA ARG A 89 -10.54 11.91 -10.41
C ARG A 89 -10.97 10.58 -11.04
N PHE A 90 -12.10 10.04 -10.58
CA PHE A 90 -12.64 8.73 -11.00
C PHE A 90 -12.68 8.58 -12.52
N GLY A 91 -12.10 7.48 -13.03
CA GLY A 91 -12.04 7.17 -14.46
C GLY A 91 -11.03 7.99 -15.27
N GLU A 92 -10.38 8.99 -14.67
CA GLU A 92 -9.40 9.84 -15.36
C GLU A 92 -7.97 9.33 -15.14
N THR A 93 -7.17 9.34 -16.21
CA THR A 93 -5.75 8.93 -16.21
C THR A 93 -4.86 9.91 -16.97
N SER A 94 -5.28 11.17 -17.11
CA SER A 94 -4.39 12.23 -17.63
C SER A 94 -3.22 12.45 -16.66
N ALA A 95 -2.15 13.09 -17.12
CA ALA A 95 -0.99 13.39 -16.27
C ALA A 95 -1.41 14.19 -15.02
N GLU A 96 -2.28 15.19 -15.20
CA GLU A 96 -2.83 16.01 -14.11
C GLU A 96 -3.67 15.18 -13.14
N ALA A 97 -4.51 14.28 -13.66
CA ALA A 97 -5.32 13.38 -12.82
C ALA A 97 -4.43 12.44 -12.01
N MET A 98 -3.41 11.85 -12.61
CA MET A 98 -2.46 10.97 -11.93
C MET A 98 -1.65 11.72 -10.86
N LEU A 99 -1.33 12.99 -11.10
CA LEU A 99 -0.65 13.84 -10.12
C LEU A 99 -1.53 14.10 -8.88
N GLU A 100 -2.80 14.42 -9.09
CA GLU A 100 -3.76 14.64 -7.99
C GLU A 100 -4.04 13.36 -7.19
N LYS A 101 -4.14 12.22 -7.88
CA LYS A 101 -4.23 10.90 -7.25
C LYS A 101 -3.01 10.60 -6.38
N ALA A 102 -1.81 10.86 -6.89
CA ALA A 102 -0.58 10.70 -6.11
C ALA A 102 -0.55 11.64 -4.89
N GLN A 103 -1.02 12.89 -5.02
CA GLN A 103 -1.11 13.83 -3.89
C GLN A 103 -2.03 13.29 -2.80
N CYS A 104 -3.20 12.79 -3.18
CA CYS A 104 -4.12 12.14 -2.25
C CYS A 104 -3.44 10.99 -1.50
N VAL A 105 -2.79 10.08 -2.22
CA VAL A 105 -2.13 8.90 -1.65
C VAL A 105 -0.99 9.27 -0.72
N VAL A 106 -0.14 10.23 -1.08
CA VAL A 106 0.92 10.73 -0.19
C VAL A 106 0.36 11.33 1.09
N GLN A 107 -0.76 12.07 1.03
CA GLN A 107 -1.43 12.57 2.24
C GLN A 107 -2.01 11.45 3.10
N ILE A 108 -2.54 10.39 2.50
CA ILE A 108 -2.99 9.19 3.24
C ILE A 108 -1.80 8.55 3.95
N MET A 109 -0.67 8.38 3.26
CA MET A 109 0.54 7.79 3.85
C MET A 109 1.08 8.62 5.01
N ARG A 110 1.19 9.95 4.85
CA ARG A 110 1.61 10.85 5.93
C ARG A 110 0.70 10.76 7.15
N ARG A 111 -0.62 10.77 6.94
CA ARG A 111 -1.59 10.63 8.04
C ARG A 111 -1.44 9.29 8.77
N ARG A 112 -1.15 8.20 8.04
CA ARG A 112 -0.93 6.87 8.64
C ARG A 112 0.37 6.84 9.46
N LEU A 113 1.45 7.48 8.98
CA LEU A 113 2.68 7.64 9.76
C LEU A 113 2.46 8.44 11.04
N GLU A 114 1.74 9.57 10.94
CA GLU A 114 1.37 10.39 12.10
C GLU A 114 0.57 9.59 13.15
N GLN A 115 -0.40 8.78 12.70
CA GLN A 115 -1.19 7.89 13.58
C GLN A 115 -0.35 6.81 14.27
N LEU A 116 0.78 6.43 13.69
CA LEU A 116 1.76 5.50 14.25
C LEU A 116 2.85 6.21 15.09
N ALA A 117 2.77 7.54 15.23
CA ALA A 117 3.83 8.36 15.81
C ALA A 117 5.20 8.12 15.16
N ALA A 118 5.21 7.84 13.86
CA ALA A 118 6.40 7.57 13.08
C ALA A 118 6.81 8.79 12.25
N ASP A 119 8.12 9.06 12.21
CA ASP A 119 8.69 10.09 11.34
C ASP A 119 8.95 9.52 9.93
N VAL A 120 8.87 10.37 8.91
CA VAL A 120 9.26 10.04 7.53
C VAL A 120 10.74 9.64 7.43
N GLU A 121 11.61 10.14 8.32
CA GLU A 121 13.02 9.77 8.39
C GLU A 121 13.23 8.30 8.78
N MET A 122 12.23 7.68 9.44
CA MET A 122 12.28 6.28 9.85
C MET A 122 11.95 5.29 8.73
N LEU A 123 11.54 5.79 7.56
CA LEU A 123 11.26 4.94 6.41
C LEU A 123 12.51 4.19 5.97
N SER A 124 12.31 2.94 5.58
CA SER A 124 13.32 2.10 4.94
C SER A 124 12.89 1.66 3.55
N SER A 125 11.59 1.70 3.22
CA SER A 125 11.09 1.47 1.85
C SER A 125 9.87 2.34 1.56
N ILE A 126 9.74 2.71 0.29
CA ILE A 126 8.64 3.46 -0.29
C ILE A 126 8.24 2.75 -1.58
N ASP A 127 7.08 2.10 -1.57
CA ASP A 127 6.62 1.30 -2.69
C ASP A 127 5.44 2.00 -3.37
N VAL A 128 5.50 2.09 -4.70
CA VAL A 128 4.45 2.68 -5.54
C VAL A 128 3.91 1.61 -6.48
N TYR A 129 2.59 1.56 -6.59
CA TYR A 129 1.86 0.63 -7.43
C TYR A 129 1.01 1.41 -8.42
N SER A 130 1.46 1.44 -9.67
CA SER A 130 0.69 2.00 -10.79
C SER A 130 1.16 1.39 -12.10
N VAL A 131 0.27 1.33 -13.08
CA VAL A 131 0.62 1.00 -14.47
C VAL A 131 0.89 2.26 -15.32
N HIS A 132 0.75 3.44 -14.73
CA HIS A 132 0.98 4.72 -15.37
C HIS A 132 2.39 5.23 -15.07
N PRO A 133 2.96 6.12 -15.90
CA PRO A 133 4.25 6.74 -15.63
C PRO A 133 4.26 7.47 -14.29
N VAL A 134 5.23 7.15 -13.42
CA VAL A 134 5.32 7.73 -12.07
C VAL A 134 6.33 8.87 -11.95
N ARG A 135 7.05 9.22 -13.03
CA ARG A 135 8.12 10.22 -12.99
C ARG A 135 7.66 11.55 -12.38
N GLU A 136 6.56 12.11 -12.91
CA GLU A 136 6.04 13.39 -12.44
C GLU A 136 5.52 13.29 -10.99
N SER A 137 4.84 12.19 -10.65
CA SER A 137 4.42 11.90 -9.27
C SER A 137 5.62 11.82 -8.33
N VAL A 138 6.73 11.22 -8.75
CA VAL A 138 7.97 11.15 -7.95
C VAL A 138 8.56 12.54 -7.74
N GLU A 139 8.80 13.27 -8.83
CA GLU A 139 9.48 14.57 -8.80
C GLU A 139 8.66 15.65 -8.07
N GLN A 140 7.35 15.69 -8.29
CA GLN A 140 6.51 16.81 -7.85
C GLN A 140 5.69 16.51 -6.60
N VAL A 141 5.53 15.24 -6.20
CA VAL A 141 4.62 14.85 -5.10
C VAL A 141 5.30 13.99 -4.06
N ILE A 142 5.91 12.86 -4.45
CA ILE A 142 6.51 11.93 -3.50
C ILE A 142 7.76 12.54 -2.86
N LEU A 143 8.68 13.11 -3.63
CA LEU A 143 9.89 13.72 -3.06
C LEU A 143 9.57 14.90 -2.13
N PRO A 144 8.69 15.87 -2.48
CA PRO A 144 8.31 16.92 -1.54
C PRO A 144 7.51 16.42 -0.33
N GLY A 145 6.65 15.42 -0.52
CA GLY A 145 5.75 14.92 0.52
C GLY A 145 6.38 13.90 1.46
N LEU A 146 7.37 13.15 0.99
CA LEU A 146 8.15 12.14 1.71
C LEU A 146 9.64 12.33 1.39
N PRO A 147 10.31 13.36 1.95
CA PRO A 147 11.69 13.72 1.59
C PRO A 147 12.70 12.58 1.67
N GLN A 148 12.45 11.60 2.54
CA GLN A 148 13.28 10.40 2.68
C GLN A 148 13.38 9.57 1.39
N ALA A 149 12.43 9.71 0.45
CA ALA A 149 12.50 9.12 -0.89
C ALA A 149 13.74 9.55 -1.68
N ALA A 150 14.32 10.74 -1.39
CA ALA A 150 15.56 11.18 -2.02
C ALA A 150 16.77 10.32 -1.64
N HIS A 151 16.73 9.68 -0.47
CA HIS A 151 17.81 8.84 0.05
C HIS A 151 17.58 7.35 -0.22
N LEU A 152 16.32 6.89 -0.11
CA LEU A 152 15.97 5.49 -0.30
C LEU A 152 15.69 5.12 -1.76
N GLY A 153 15.31 6.09 -2.57
CA GLY A 153 14.63 5.85 -3.83
C GLY A 153 13.16 5.44 -3.63
N VAL A 154 12.51 5.13 -4.75
CA VAL A 154 11.13 4.65 -4.80
C VAL A 154 11.12 3.32 -5.55
N HIS A 155 10.52 2.29 -4.95
CA HIS A 155 10.34 1.01 -5.62
C HIS A 155 9.01 1.01 -6.36
N TRP A 156 9.08 1.15 -7.69
CA TRP A 156 7.89 1.10 -8.52
C TRP A 156 7.58 -0.33 -8.96
N PHE A 157 6.41 -0.80 -8.57
CA PHE A 157 5.80 -2.01 -9.13
C PHE A 157 4.83 -1.65 -10.25
N TYR A 158 5.08 -2.21 -11.43
CA TYR A 158 4.20 -2.07 -12.58
C TYR A 158 2.93 -2.96 -12.44
N ALA A 159 2.08 -2.55 -11.52
CA ALA A 159 0.90 -3.28 -11.07
C ALA A 159 -0.25 -2.32 -10.79
N ARG A 160 -1.48 -2.82 -10.95
CA ARG A 160 -2.69 -2.10 -10.57
C ARG A 160 -2.99 -2.28 -9.07
N PRO A 161 -3.53 -1.26 -8.41
CA PRO A 161 -4.21 -1.40 -7.12
C PRO A 161 -5.25 -2.53 -7.12
N PRO A 162 -5.68 -3.04 -5.95
CA PRO A 162 -6.49 -4.25 -5.87
C PRO A 162 -7.97 -4.03 -6.19
N VAL A 163 -8.41 -2.79 -6.31
CA VAL A 163 -9.80 -2.45 -6.63
C VAL A 163 -9.84 -1.77 -7.99
N GLN A 164 -10.81 -2.15 -8.81
CA GLN A 164 -11.06 -1.51 -10.10
C GLN A 164 -11.22 0.01 -9.94
N ASN A 165 -10.80 0.75 -10.96
CA ASN A 165 -10.85 2.22 -11.05
C ASN A 165 -9.93 2.98 -10.09
N ILE A 166 -9.21 2.30 -9.19
CA ILE A 166 -8.06 2.85 -8.47
C ILE A 166 -6.81 2.63 -9.33
N GLU A 167 -6.06 3.70 -9.56
CA GLU A 167 -4.95 3.76 -10.52
C GLU A 167 -3.59 4.05 -9.87
N PHE A 168 -3.57 4.49 -8.61
CA PHE A 168 -2.34 4.81 -7.86
C PHE A 168 -2.46 4.36 -6.41
N GLU A 169 -1.53 3.52 -5.96
CA GLU A 169 -1.46 3.07 -4.56
C GLU A 169 -0.03 3.13 -4.04
N MET A 170 0.12 3.37 -2.74
CA MET A 170 1.42 3.29 -2.06
C MET A 170 1.30 2.45 -0.78
N ASP A 171 2.42 1.84 -0.41
CA ASP A 171 2.67 1.38 0.95
C ASP A 171 4.05 1.83 1.41
N LEU A 172 4.26 1.82 2.73
CA LEU A 172 5.47 2.31 3.37
C LEU A 172 5.87 1.36 4.49
N ARG A 173 7.17 1.27 4.77
CA ARG A 173 7.66 0.55 5.96
C ARG A 173 8.95 1.15 6.48
N GLY A 174 9.11 1.03 7.79
CA GLY A 174 10.35 1.34 8.52
C GLY A 174 10.77 0.11 9.30
N VAL A 175 11.68 -0.68 8.73
CA VAL A 175 12.15 -1.96 9.31
C VAL A 175 13.66 -1.94 9.56
N ARG A 176 14.18 -2.98 10.20
CA ARG A 176 15.64 -3.15 10.46
C ARG A 176 16.29 -4.24 9.62
N ARG A 177 15.48 -5.12 9.04
CA ARG A 177 15.95 -6.25 8.25
C ARG A 177 14.96 -6.54 7.14
N GLU A 178 15.48 -6.72 5.94
CA GLU A 178 14.77 -7.31 4.82
C GLU A 178 15.53 -8.57 4.40
N LEU A 179 14.79 -9.65 4.17
CA LEU A 179 15.35 -10.95 3.77
C LEU A 179 14.68 -11.38 2.48
N VAL A 180 15.49 -11.82 1.52
CA VAL A 180 14.99 -12.58 0.37
C VAL A 180 15.08 -14.05 0.75
N ILE A 181 13.94 -14.74 0.71
CA ILE A 181 13.85 -16.16 1.04
C ILE A 181 13.69 -16.93 -0.27
N GLU A 182 14.58 -17.88 -0.51
CA GLU A 182 14.35 -18.91 -1.52
C GLU A 182 13.46 -19.98 -0.88
N LEU A 183 12.21 -20.09 -1.35
CA LEU A 183 11.23 -21.08 -0.92
C LEU A 183 11.19 -22.26 -1.91
#